data_AF-A0A4Y7PWE7-F1
#
_entry.id   AF-A0A4Y7PWE7-F1
#
_cell.length_a   1.000
_cell.length_b   1.000
_cell.length_c   1.000
_cell.angle_alpha   90.00
_cell.angle_beta   90.00
_cell.angle_gamma   90.00
#
_symmetry.space_group_name_H-M   'P 1'
#
loop_
_entity.id
_entity.type
_entity.pdbx_description
1 polymer ?
#
loop_
_entity_poly.entity_id
_entity_poly.type
_entity_poly.pdbx_seq_one_letter_code
_entity_poly.pdbx_strand_id
1 'polypeptide(L)'
;EIRDHVRMVISPFGSHIYQFRSKKELLHAFIDVIKAHRDLYHEKKIRHRDISLRNILLSEDEDQSVESCRPGLLIDLDFAIKMSDISRRSFLTNLRQGTLPFMAAAILMEKKTHDADHDLESFFYAFCWICITREGPGRSRKGFKFERSSLTLWSGEPHDTPHQMGFKKLGTVLSASTFEDTIIADFHPYFDDLR
;
A
#
# COMPACT_ATOMS: atom_id res chain seq x y z
N GLU A 1 -19.36 -23.41 20.66
CA GLU A 1 -18.24 -22.48 20.42
C GLU A 1 -18.80 -21.07 20.57
N ILE A 2 -18.35 -20.31 21.57
CA ILE A 2 -18.82 -18.93 21.80
C ILE A 2 -17.84 -18.03 21.05
N ARG A 3 -18.30 -17.33 20.02
CA ARG A 3 -17.53 -16.26 19.38
C ARG A 3 -17.86 -14.96 20.08
N ASP A 4 -16.92 -14.45 20.86
CA ASP A 4 -17.01 -13.11 21.41
C ASP A 4 -16.70 -12.08 20.33
N HIS A 5 -17.69 -11.27 19.98
CA HIS A 5 -17.53 -10.20 19.00
C HIS A 5 -16.97 -8.95 19.69
N VAL A 6 -15.72 -8.60 19.40
CA VAL A 6 -15.09 -7.36 19.88
C VAL A 6 -15.24 -6.27 18.81
N ARG A 7 -15.62 -5.05 19.21
CA ARG A 7 -15.62 -3.86 18.34
C ARG A 7 -14.63 -2.85 18.90
N MET A 8 -13.68 -2.42 18.07
CA MET A 8 -12.77 -1.33 18.40
C MET A 8 -13.24 -0.06 17.67
N VAL A 9 -13.32 1.05 18.40
CA VAL A 9 -13.61 2.38 17.84
C VAL A 9 -12.37 3.23 18.04
N ILE A 10 -11.84 3.80 16.96
CA ILE A 10 -10.57 4.52 16.95
C ILE A 10 -10.82 5.93 16.44
N SER A 11 -10.14 6.91 17.05
CA SER A 11 -10.13 8.32 16.67
C SER A 11 -8.69 8.76 16.43
N PRO A 12 -8.42 9.66 15.45
CA PRO A 12 -9.38 10.25 14.51
C PRO A 12 -9.94 9.23 13.52
N PHE A 13 -11.19 9.44 13.09
CA PHE A 13 -11.74 8.70 11.96
C PHE A 13 -11.31 9.36 10.65
N GLY A 14 -11.26 8.57 9.59
CA GLY A 14 -10.76 9.05 8.31
C GLY A 14 -11.45 8.42 7.12
N SER A 15 -11.40 9.11 6.00
CA SER A 15 -11.78 8.57 4.70
C SER A 15 -10.60 7.84 4.06
N HIS A 16 -10.89 6.87 3.19
CA HIS A 16 -9.81 6.17 2.51
C HIS A 16 -8.97 7.09 1.62
N ILE A 17 -7.69 6.78 1.45
CA ILE A 17 -6.72 7.58 0.68
C ILE A 17 -7.18 7.99 -0.73
N TYR A 18 -8.02 7.18 -1.40
CA TYR A 18 -8.55 7.49 -2.72
C TYR A 18 -9.57 8.64 -2.74
N GLN A 19 -10.02 9.11 -1.58
CA GLN A 19 -10.89 10.28 -1.41
C GLN A 19 -10.09 11.58 -1.26
N PHE A 20 -8.81 11.58 -1.67
CA PHE A 20 -7.99 12.80 -1.74
C PHE A 20 -8.69 13.88 -2.56
N ARG A 21 -8.52 15.16 -2.18
CA ARG A 21 -9.10 16.34 -2.84
C ARG A 21 -8.19 16.91 -3.93
N SER A 22 -6.89 16.69 -3.82
CA SER A 22 -5.89 17.15 -4.78
C SER A 22 -4.67 16.22 -4.79
N LYS A 23 -3.84 16.32 -5.84
CA LYS A 23 -2.55 15.60 -5.90
C LYS A 23 -1.61 16.03 -4.76
N LYS A 24 -1.66 17.31 -4.37
CA LYS A 24 -0.94 17.83 -3.20
C LYS A 24 -1.36 17.10 -1.92
N GLU A 25 -2.67 16.94 -1.68
CA GLU A 25 -3.17 16.20 -0.52
C GLU A 25 -2.77 14.72 -0.57
N LEU A 26 -2.84 14.09 -1.75
CA LEU A 26 -2.39 12.71 -1.93
C LEU A 26 -0.91 12.53 -1.54
N LEU A 27 -0.02 13.37 -2.08
CA LEU A 27 1.41 13.32 -1.76
C LEU A 27 1.68 13.62 -0.28
N HIS A 28 0.98 14.60 0.28
CA HIS A 28 1.07 14.94 1.70
C HIS A 28 0.71 13.74 2.58
N ALA A 29 -0.39 13.06 2.28
CA ALA A 29 -0.82 11.88 3.02
C ALA A 29 0.18 10.72 2.92
N PHE A 30 0.77 10.47 1.75
CA PHE A 30 1.86 9.49 1.62
C PHE A 30 3.08 9.85 2.46
N ILE A 31 3.48 11.13 2.47
CA ILE A 31 4.58 11.63 3.32
C ILE A 31 4.27 11.37 4.80
N ASP A 32 3.05 11.65 5.25
CA ASP A 32 2.64 11.45 6.64
C ASP A 32 2.65 9.98 7.04
N VAL A 33 2.08 9.09 6.23
CA VAL A 33 2.06 7.65 6.58
C VAL A 33 3.45 7.01 6.51
N ILE A 34 4.34 7.50 5.65
CA ILE A 34 5.74 7.07 5.63
C ILE A 34 6.48 7.56 6.88
N LYS A 35 6.22 8.78 7.37
CA LYS A 35 6.75 9.26 8.65
C LYS A 35 6.19 8.44 9.82
N ALA A 36 4.89 8.18 9.84
CA ALA A 36 4.26 7.35 10.87
C ALA A 36 4.84 5.93 10.87
N HIS A 37 5.05 5.33 9.69
CA HIS A 37 5.72 4.04 9.54
C HIS A 37 7.16 4.07 10.07
N ARG A 38 7.94 5.10 9.73
CA ARG A 38 9.29 5.31 10.26
C ARG A 38 9.28 5.36 11.79
N ASP A 39 8.37 6.12 12.39
CA ASP A 39 8.30 6.30 13.84
C ASP A 39 7.84 5.00 14.52
N LEU A 40 6.89 4.26 13.92
CA LEU A 40 6.49 2.92 14.34
C LEU A 40 7.68 1.95 14.36
N TYR A 41 8.52 1.99 13.33
CA TYR A 41 9.71 1.15 13.22
C TYR A 41 10.80 1.57 14.21
N HIS A 42 11.19 2.84 14.23
CA HIS A 42 12.33 3.31 15.01
C HIS A 42 12.01 3.47 16.49
N GLU A 43 10.86 4.02 16.85
CA GLU A 43 10.50 4.33 18.24
C GLU A 43 9.79 3.18 18.92
N LYS A 44 8.81 2.55 18.23
CA LYS A 44 8.01 1.47 18.83
C LYS A 44 8.59 0.08 18.61
N LYS A 45 9.59 -0.05 17.74
CA LYS A 45 10.18 -1.33 17.33
C LYS A 45 9.12 -2.29 16.79
N ILE A 46 8.22 -1.77 15.97
CA ILE A 46 7.13 -2.53 15.34
C ILE A 46 7.30 -2.48 13.82
N ARG A 47 7.13 -3.62 13.15
CA ARG A 47 6.98 -3.70 11.69
C ARG A 47 5.52 -3.86 11.33
N HIS A 48 5.05 -3.13 10.32
CA HIS A 48 3.63 -3.12 9.95
C HIS A 48 3.23 -4.36 9.15
N ARG A 49 4.00 -4.71 8.11
CA ARG A 49 3.83 -5.92 7.28
C ARG A 49 2.57 -6.02 6.41
N ASP A 50 1.70 -5.03 6.42
CA ASP A 50 0.47 -5.03 5.61
C ASP A 50 0.11 -3.62 5.14
N ILE A 51 1.05 -2.97 4.47
CA ILE A 51 0.76 -1.71 3.79
C ILE A 51 -0.13 -1.99 2.58
N SER A 52 -1.30 -1.38 2.55
CA SER A 52 -2.26 -1.47 1.45
C SER A 52 -3.11 -0.20 1.37
N LEU A 53 -3.82 -0.01 0.26
CA LEU A 53 -4.76 1.12 0.11
C LEU A 53 -5.87 1.16 1.16
N ARG A 54 -6.17 0.03 1.79
CA ARG A 54 -7.21 -0.05 2.84
C ARG A 54 -6.72 0.51 4.16
N ASN A 55 -5.40 0.48 4.37
CA ASN A 55 -4.76 0.78 5.65
C ASN A 55 -4.20 2.21 5.70
N ILE A 56 -4.42 2.99 4.63
CA ILE A 56 -4.05 4.40 4.52
C ILE A 56 -5.35 5.22 4.48
N LEU A 57 -5.54 6.08 5.49
CA LEU A 57 -6.66 6.99 5.59
C LEU A 57 -6.20 8.45 5.50
N LEU A 58 -7.15 9.33 5.22
CA LEU A 58 -7.07 10.78 5.36
C LEU A 58 -7.90 11.12 6.60
N SER A 59 -7.27 11.75 7.60
CA SER A 59 -7.98 12.21 8.79
C SER A 59 -9.10 13.16 8.39
N GLU A 60 -10.30 12.99 8.92
CA GLU A 60 -11.31 14.05 8.79
C GLU A 60 -10.88 15.22 9.68
N ASP A 61 -10.73 16.39 9.07
CA ASP A 61 -10.48 17.66 9.76
C ASP A 61 -11.79 18.47 9.82
N GLU A 62 -11.92 19.31 10.85
CA GLU A 62 -13.01 20.30 10.89
C GLU A 62 -12.85 21.38 9.79
N ASP A 63 -11.60 21.64 9.37
CA ASP A 63 -11.29 22.57 8.29
C ASP A 63 -11.42 21.91 6.91
N GLN A 64 -12.56 22.13 6.28
CA GLN A 64 -12.86 21.64 4.93
C GLN A 64 -12.25 22.50 3.81
N SER A 65 -11.45 23.51 4.12
CA SER A 65 -10.79 24.32 3.10
C SER A 65 -9.95 23.45 2.16
N VAL A 66 -10.04 23.71 0.86
CA VAL A 66 -9.32 22.96 -0.18
C VAL A 66 -7.80 23.19 -0.09
N GLU A 67 -7.39 24.26 0.58
CA GLU A 67 -5.98 24.62 0.80
C GLU A 67 -5.32 23.78 1.90
N SER A 68 -6.09 23.39 2.92
CA SER A 68 -5.65 22.46 3.96
C SER A 68 -5.51 21.05 3.39
N CYS A 69 -4.43 20.34 3.73
CA CYS A 69 -4.25 18.93 3.38
C CYS A 69 -4.56 18.10 4.62
N ARG A 70 -5.54 17.20 4.53
CA ARG A 70 -5.86 16.29 5.63
C ARG A 70 -4.64 15.41 5.95
N PRO A 71 -4.29 15.24 7.23
CA PRO A 71 -3.20 14.36 7.63
C PRO A 71 -3.40 12.92 7.13
N GLY A 72 -2.32 12.30 6.68
CA GLY A 72 -2.32 10.87 6.37
C GLY A 72 -2.26 10.03 7.65
N LEU A 73 -3.10 9.00 7.74
CA LEU A 73 -3.14 8.07 8.87
C LEU A 73 -2.83 6.65 8.40
N LEU A 74 -1.90 6.00 9.09
CA LEU A 74 -1.59 4.58 8.89
C LEU A 74 -2.30 3.77 9.98
N ILE A 75 -3.16 2.84 9.57
CA ILE A 75 -3.98 2.02 10.48
C ILE A 75 -3.70 0.53 10.25
N ASP A 76 -4.37 -0.32 11.03
CA ASP A 76 -4.38 -1.78 10.91
C ASP A 76 -3.02 -2.43 11.20
N LEU A 77 -2.83 -2.79 12.47
CA LEU A 77 -1.63 -3.46 12.97
C LEU A 77 -1.87 -4.95 13.22
N ASP A 78 -2.88 -5.56 12.61
CA ASP A 78 -3.25 -6.97 12.87
C ASP A 78 -2.14 -7.94 12.44
N PHE A 79 -1.39 -7.61 11.38
CA PHE A 79 -0.23 -8.36 10.93
C PHE A 79 1.10 -7.84 11.50
N ALA A 80 1.05 -6.77 12.28
CA ALA A 80 2.24 -6.12 12.80
C ALA A 80 2.95 -7.02 13.83
N ILE A 81 4.27 -6.87 13.89
CA ILE A 81 5.08 -7.60 14.86
C ILE A 81 6.06 -6.68 15.57
N LYS A 82 6.08 -6.80 16.89
CA LYS A 82 7.11 -6.18 17.71
C LYS A 82 8.42 -6.95 17.56
N MET A 83 9.53 -6.24 17.35
CA MET A 83 10.82 -6.88 17.06
C MET A 83 11.30 -7.81 18.18
N SER A 84 10.94 -7.51 19.43
CA SER A 84 11.20 -8.39 20.59
C SER A 84 10.55 -9.77 20.49
N ASP A 85 9.53 -9.91 19.63
CA ASP A 85 8.71 -11.11 19.54
C ASP A 85 9.08 -11.99 18.35
N ILE A 86 10.00 -11.53 17.49
CA ILE A 86 10.44 -12.25 16.28
C ILE A 86 11.03 -13.62 16.66
N SER A 87 11.92 -13.66 17.65
CA SER A 87 12.55 -14.91 18.11
C SER A 87 11.55 -15.92 18.65
N ARG A 88 10.42 -15.44 19.19
CA ARG A 88 9.34 -16.28 19.74
C ARG A 88 8.35 -16.76 18.67
N ARG A 89 8.28 -16.07 17.53
CA ARG A 89 7.30 -16.30 16.46
C ARG A 89 7.94 -16.83 15.16
N SER A 90 9.16 -17.37 15.22
CA SER A 90 10.00 -17.71 14.05
C SER A 90 9.30 -18.54 12.95
N PHE A 91 8.31 -19.36 13.28
CA PHE A 91 7.51 -20.10 12.30
C PHE A 91 6.40 -19.25 11.64
N LEU A 92 5.79 -18.33 12.37
CA LEU A 92 4.69 -17.45 11.89
C LEU A 92 5.20 -16.18 11.19
N THR A 93 6.42 -15.74 11.49
CA THR A 93 7.05 -14.55 10.86
C THR A 93 7.40 -14.74 9.40
N ASN A 94 7.53 -15.99 8.95
CA ASN A 94 7.84 -16.33 7.56
C ASN A 94 6.59 -16.54 6.70
N LEU A 95 5.40 -16.53 7.31
CA LEU A 95 4.17 -16.63 6.54
C LEU A 95 4.01 -15.36 5.71
N ARG A 96 3.79 -15.53 4.40
CA ARG A 96 3.36 -14.52 3.43
C ARG A 96 1.98 -13.98 3.82
N GLN A 97 1.93 -13.20 4.89
CA GLN A 97 0.74 -12.55 5.42
C GLN A 97 0.69 -11.12 4.92
N GLY A 98 -0.53 -10.62 4.68
CA GLY A 98 -0.78 -9.29 4.13
C GLY A 98 -1.31 -9.33 2.70
N THR A 99 -1.47 -8.14 2.12
CA THR A 99 -2.18 -7.95 0.86
C THR A 99 -1.26 -8.17 -0.34
N LEU A 100 -1.34 -9.35 -0.99
CA LEU A 100 -0.40 -9.80 -2.03
C LEU A 100 -0.09 -8.77 -3.14
N PRO A 101 -1.07 -8.03 -3.69
CA PRO A 101 -0.78 -7.02 -4.71
C PRO A 101 0.14 -5.89 -4.28
N PHE A 102 0.22 -5.59 -2.97
CA PHE A 102 1.10 -4.55 -2.42
C PHE A 102 2.36 -5.14 -1.79
N MET A 103 2.38 -6.44 -1.48
CA MET A 103 3.54 -7.11 -0.92
C MET A 103 4.78 -6.96 -1.81
N ALA A 104 5.93 -6.68 -1.17
CA ALA A 104 7.23 -6.57 -1.83
C ALA A 104 7.59 -7.83 -2.62
N ALA A 105 8.23 -7.65 -3.78
CA ALA A 105 8.54 -8.75 -4.70
C ALA A 105 9.46 -9.80 -4.05
N ALA A 106 10.47 -9.36 -3.30
CA ALA A 106 11.38 -10.27 -2.60
C ALA A 106 10.69 -11.11 -1.50
N ILE A 107 9.62 -10.59 -0.89
CA ILE A 107 8.81 -11.30 0.11
C ILE A 107 7.89 -12.31 -0.57
N LEU A 108 7.22 -11.89 -1.65
CA LEU A 108 6.44 -12.78 -2.51
C LEU A 108 7.30 -13.97 -3.01
N MET A 109 8.56 -13.73 -3.36
CA MET A 109 9.48 -14.77 -3.83
C MET A 109 10.15 -15.59 -2.72
N GLU A 110 9.87 -15.33 -1.43
CA GLU A 110 10.55 -15.95 -0.28
C GLU A 110 12.08 -15.81 -0.34
N LYS A 111 12.57 -14.69 -0.89
CA LYS A 111 14.02 -14.39 -0.99
C LYS A 111 14.54 -13.61 0.21
N LYS A 112 13.65 -12.95 0.94
CA LYS A 112 13.97 -12.15 2.12
C LYS A 112 12.92 -12.36 3.21
N THR A 113 13.33 -12.09 4.45
CA THR A 113 12.41 -11.92 5.57
C THR A 113 11.87 -10.49 5.54
N HIS A 114 10.59 -10.31 5.84
CA HIS A 114 9.94 -9.00 5.83
C HIS A 114 10.59 -8.03 6.83
N ASP A 115 11.00 -6.87 6.33
CA ASP A 115 11.50 -5.74 7.11
C ASP A 115 10.94 -4.40 6.59
N ALA A 116 11.26 -3.29 7.24
CA ALA A 116 10.69 -1.96 6.96
C ALA A 116 10.90 -1.47 5.52
N ASP A 117 12.00 -1.84 4.88
CA ASP A 117 12.26 -1.53 3.46
C ASP A 117 11.21 -2.14 2.52
N HIS A 118 10.66 -3.30 2.89
CA HIS A 118 9.61 -3.98 2.13
C HIS A 118 8.24 -3.28 2.30
N ASP A 119 7.99 -2.66 3.45
CA ASP A 119 6.82 -1.79 3.65
C ASP A 119 6.94 -0.51 2.78
N LEU A 120 8.16 0.02 2.59
CA LEU A 120 8.41 1.14 1.67
C LEU A 120 8.12 0.77 0.20
N GLU A 121 8.54 -0.42 -0.23
CA GLU A 121 8.17 -0.95 -1.55
C GLU A 121 6.64 -1.09 -1.70
N SER A 122 5.95 -1.44 -0.61
CA SER A 122 4.49 -1.56 -0.58
C SER A 122 3.79 -0.21 -0.71
N PHE A 123 4.31 0.86 -0.11
CA PHE A 123 3.82 2.24 -0.32
C PHE A 123 3.97 2.67 -1.78
N PHE A 124 5.07 2.31 -2.43
CA PHE A 124 5.27 2.57 -3.86
C PHE A 124 4.20 1.88 -4.70
N TYR A 125 3.92 0.59 -4.47
CA TYR A 125 2.85 -0.13 -5.19
C TYR A 125 1.47 0.49 -4.92
N ALA A 126 1.19 0.91 -3.69
CA ALA A 126 -0.05 1.60 -3.35
C ALA A 126 -0.21 2.92 -4.13
N PHE A 127 0.86 3.71 -4.24
CA PHE A 127 0.85 4.96 -5.00
C PHE A 127 0.58 4.71 -6.50
N CYS A 128 1.34 3.81 -7.13
CA CYS A 128 1.12 3.45 -8.54
C CYS A 128 -0.30 2.93 -8.79
N TRP A 129 -0.84 2.13 -7.86
CA TRP A 129 -2.22 1.63 -7.95
C TRP A 129 -3.24 2.77 -8.02
N ILE A 130 -3.07 3.82 -7.22
CA ILE A 130 -3.94 5.01 -7.27
C ILE A 130 -3.81 5.69 -8.63
N CYS A 131 -2.58 5.90 -9.11
CA CYS A 131 -2.32 6.59 -10.38
C CYS A 131 -2.92 5.85 -11.60
N ILE A 132 -2.97 4.52 -11.55
CA ILE A 132 -3.53 3.69 -12.63
C ILE A 132 -5.07 3.63 -12.56
N THR A 133 -5.62 3.48 -11.34
CA THR A 133 -7.05 3.13 -11.14
C THR A 133 -7.98 4.31 -10.91
N ARG A 134 -7.45 5.53 -10.69
CA ARG A 134 -8.25 6.73 -10.43
C ARG A 134 -8.20 7.72 -11.58
N GLU A 135 -9.32 8.40 -11.83
CA GLU A 135 -9.40 9.53 -12.79
C GLU A 135 -9.45 10.90 -12.10
N GLY A 136 -9.14 10.91 -10.80
CA GLY A 136 -9.10 12.10 -9.95
C GLY A 136 -9.66 11.87 -8.55
N PRO A 137 -9.84 12.95 -7.77
CA PRO A 137 -10.36 12.96 -6.41
C PRO A 137 -11.61 12.09 -6.23
N GLY A 138 -11.55 11.03 -5.42
CA GLY A 138 -12.71 10.17 -5.13
C GLY A 138 -13.30 9.41 -6.32
N ARG A 139 -12.68 9.47 -7.51
CA ARG A 139 -13.24 8.90 -8.74
C ARG A 139 -12.42 7.71 -9.24
N SER A 140 -13.07 6.55 -9.34
CA SER A 140 -12.53 5.42 -10.08
C SER A 140 -12.47 5.73 -11.58
N ARG A 141 -11.41 5.28 -12.24
CA ARG A 141 -11.19 5.46 -13.67
C ARG A 141 -12.28 4.74 -14.48
N LYS A 142 -13.02 5.50 -15.30
CA LYS A 142 -14.08 4.96 -16.15
C LYS A 142 -13.50 4.09 -17.25
N GLY A 143 -14.18 2.98 -17.53
CA GLY A 143 -13.77 2.02 -18.57
C GLY A 143 -12.44 1.32 -18.31
N PHE A 144 -11.89 1.43 -17.09
CA PHE A 144 -10.68 0.72 -16.71
C PHE A 144 -10.88 -0.79 -16.78
N LYS A 145 -10.01 -1.45 -17.54
CA LYS A 145 -9.98 -2.89 -17.74
C LYS A 145 -8.80 -3.47 -16.98
N PHE A 146 -9.06 -3.96 -15.79
CA PHE A 146 -8.02 -4.49 -14.89
C PHE A 146 -7.17 -5.53 -15.62
N GLU A 147 -7.81 -6.44 -16.34
CA GLU A 147 -7.21 -7.53 -17.12
C GLU A 147 -6.26 -7.08 -18.23
N ARG A 148 -6.30 -5.80 -18.62
CA ARG A 148 -5.42 -5.21 -19.65
C ARG A 148 -4.33 -4.31 -19.08
N SER A 149 -4.25 -4.20 -17.76
CA SER A 149 -3.29 -3.35 -17.08
C SER A 149 -2.16 -4.17 -16.46
N SER A 150 -1.05 -3.51 -16.21
CA SER A 150 0.10 -4.08 -15.50
C SER A 150 -0.22 -4.52 -14.06
N LEU A 151 -1.33 -4.07 -13.48
CA LEU A 151 -1.78 -4.49 -12.14
C LEU A 151 -2.18 -5.98 -12.06
N THR A 152 -2.48 -6.60 -13.20
CA THR A 152 -2.68 -8.06 -13.27
C THR A 152 -1.44 -8.83 -12.86
N LEU A 153 -0.26 -8.37 -13.32
CA LEU A 153 1.04 -8.95 -12.99
C LEU A 153 1.34 -8.83 -11.49
N TRP A 154 0.83 -7.78 -10.84
CA TRP A 154 1.00 -7.57 -9.41
C TRP A 154 0.01 -8.38 -8.57
N SER A 155 -1.18 -8.65 -9.10
CA SER A 155 -2.27 -9.32 -8.38
C SER A 155 -2.35 -10.83 -8.63
N GLY A 156 -1.61 -11.31 -9.62
CA GLY A 156 -1.57 -12.71 -10.00
C GLY A 156 -2.75 -13.12 -10.89
N GLU A 157 -2.49 -14.09 -11.74
CA GLU A 157 -3.49 -14.82 -12.51
C GLU A 157 -3.98 -16.06 -11.72
N PRO A 158 -5.13 -16.68 -12.06
CA PRO A 158 -5.74 -17.75 -11.26
C PRO A 158 -4.86 -18.95 -10.90
N HIS A 159 -3.73 -19.14 -11.59
CA HIS A 159 -2.79 -20.24 -11.37
C HIS A 159 -1.40 -19.76 -10.90
N ASP A 160 -1.22 -18.46 -10.69
CA ASP A 160 0.04 -17.93 -10.19
C ASP A 160 0.22 -18.28 -8.71
N THR A 161 1.39 -18.84 -8.41
CA THR A 161 1.92 -18.86 -7.06
C THR A 161 2.38 -17.46 -6.65
N PRO A 162 2.43 -17.13 -5.34
CA PRO A 162 3.01 -15.86 -4.89
C PRO A 162 4.44 -15.64 -5.41
N HIS A 163 5.23 -16.70 -5.56
CA HIS A 163 6.57 -16.60 -6.13
C HIS A 163 6.54 -16.11 -7.59
N GLN A 164 5.63 -16.64 -8.42
CA GLN A 164 5.45 -16.20 -9.79
C GLN A 164 4.94 -14.75 -9.86
N MET A 165 4.01 -14.38 -8.97
CA MET A 165 3.57 -12.98 -8.82
C MET A 165 4.74 -12.04 -8.54
N GLY A 166 5.59 -12.41 -7.56
CA GLY A 166 6.78 -11.63 -7.22
C GLY A 166 7.75 -11.47 -8.39
N PHE A 167 7.96 -12.54 -9.18
CA PHE A 167 8.81 -12.48 -10.38
C PHE A 167 8.23 -11.57 -11.47
N LYS A 168 6.93 -11.70 -11.78
CA LYS A 168 6.24 -10.85 -12.76
C LYS A 168 6.26 -9.38 -12.32
N LYS A 169 5.94 -9.11 -11.06
CA LYS A 169 5.99 -7.78 -10.44
C LYS A 169 7.37 -7.16 -10.54
N LEU A 170 8.41 -7.89 -10.12
CA LEU A 170 9.79 -7.43 -10.22
C LEU A 170 10.15 -7.07 -11.67
N GLY A 171 9.74 -7.88 -12.64
CA GLY A 171 9.93 -7.61 -14.06
C GLY A 171 9.39 -6.26 -14.54
N THR A 172 8.27 -5.79 -13.97
CA THR A 172 7.68 -4.48 -14.32
C THR A 172 8.44 -3.26 -13.78
N VAL A 173 9.30 -3.44 -12.77
CA VAL A 173 9.96 -2.33 -12.06
C VAL A 173 11.50 -2.39 -12.09
N LEU A 174 12.08 -3.45 -12.67
CA LEU A 174 13.53 -3.69 -12.63
C LEU A 174 14.33 -2.70 -13.51
N SER A 175 13.75 -2.26 -14.63
CA SER A 175 14.40 -1.36 -15.58
C SER A 175 13.54 -0.12 -15.80
N ALA A 176 14.20 1.03 -16.00
CA ALA A 176 13.50 2.29 -16.26
C ALA A 176 12.60 2.19 -17.50
N SER A 177 13.09 1.63 -18.60
CA SER A 177 12.31 1.47 -19.83
C SER A 177 11.08 0.57 -19.62
N THR A 178 11.24 -0.57 -18.95
CA THR A 178 10.10 -1.45 -18.68
C THR A 178 9.09 -0.77 -17.74
N PHE A 179 9.57 -0.04 -16.73
CA PHE A 179 8.71 0.70 -15.83
C PHE A 179 7.91 1.79 -16.55
N GLU A 180 8.56 2.52 -17.46
CA GLU A 180 7.93 3.52 -18.31
C GLU A 180 6.85 2.91 -19.22
N ASP A 181 7.21 1.85 -19.95
CA ASP A 181 6.35 1.20 -20.95
C ASP A 181 5.17 0.41 -20.33
N THR A 182 5.24 0.07 -19.04
CA THR A 182 4.22 -0.76 -18.37
C THR A 182 3.44 -0.01 -17.30
N ILE A 183 4.11 0.56 -16.30
CA ILE A 183 3.45 1.16 -15.14
C ILE A 183 3.09 2.62 -15.41
N ILE A 184 4.06 3.42 -15.87
CA ILE A 184 3.84 4.84 -16.13
C ILE A 184 2.90 5.05 -17.33
N ALA A 185 3.03 4.22 -18.38
CA ALA A 185 2.10 4.22 -19.51
C ALA A 185 0.64 3.96 -19.10
N ASP A 186 0.42 3.19 -18.03
CA ASP A 186 -0.92 2.91 -17.49
C ASP A 186 -1.47 4.04 -16.59
N PHE A 187 -0.66 5.02 -16.20
CA PHE A 187 -1.14 6.14 -15.36
C PHE A 187 -2.22 6.94 -16.10
N HIS A 188 -3.31 7.25 -15.39
CA HIS A 188 -4.36 8.09 -15.93
C HIS A 188 -3.82 9.51 -16.19
N PRO A 189 -4.25 10.21 -17.28
CA PRO A 189 -3.76 11.56 -17.62
C PRO A 189 -3.86 12.61 -16.51
N TYR A 190 -4.74 12.39 -15.54
CA TYR A 190 -4.83 13.25 -14.35
C TYR A 190 -3.51 13.35 -13.56
N PHE A 191 -2.65 12.33 -13.64
CA PHE A 191 -1.38 12.20 -12.91
C PHE A 191 -0.14 12.41 -13.81
N ASP A 192 -0.28 13.03 -14.99
CA ASP A 192 0.84 13.25 -15.91
C ASP A 192 2.00 14.06 -15.30
N ASP A 193 1.69 14.96 -14.36
CA ASP A 193 2.66 15.75 -13.59
C ASP A 193 3.40 14.96 -12.50
N LEU A 194 3.00 13.71 -12.26
CA LEU A 194 3.63 12.79 -11.30
C LEU A 194 4.36 11.63 -12.00
N ARG A 195 4.49 11.67 -13.33
CA ARG A 195 5.27 10.70 -14.12
C ARG A 195 6.77 10.93 -13.97
#